data_AF-A0A662YQ94-F1
#
_entry.id   AF-A0A662YQ94-F1
#
_cell.length_a   1.000
_cell.length_b   1.000
_cell.length_c   1.000
_cell.angle_alpha   90.00
_cell.angle_beta   90.00
_cell.angle_gamma   90.00
#
_symmetry.space_group_name_H-M   'P 1'
#
loop_
_entity.id
_entity.type
_entity.pdbx_description
1 polymer ?
#
loop_
_entity_poly.entity_id
_entity_poly.type
_entity_poly.pdbx_seq_one_letter_code
_entity_poly.pdbx_strand_id
1 'polypeptide(L)'
;MSSDFYLRYYVGHKGKFGHEFLEFEFRPDGKLRYANNSNYKNDVMIRKEAYVHKSVMEELKRIIDDSEITKEDDALWPPPDRVGRQKIGLQFKAMLENITNVRPFGDDFRWFLKLKCGNCGEVSDKWQYITLMDSVPLKGGRGSASMVQKCKLCSRENSIDILKDTMKPYHAEDSERFKTIVQFECRGLEPVDFQPQAGFAAEGAETGTPFTEINLQERDWNDYDEKAKESVGIYEVAHQFIKC
;
A
#
# COMPACT_ATOMS: atom_id res chain seq x y z
N MET A 1 10.41 -30.63 -36.26
CA MET A 1 9.22 -30.93 -35.45
C MET A 1 8.82 -29.62 -34.78
N SER A 2 7.66 -29.06 -35.16
CA SER A 2 7.15 -27.86 -34.49
C SER A 2 6.93 -28.24 -33.02
N SER A 3 7.55 -27.52 -32.08
CA SER A 3 7.26 -27.70 -30.66
C SER A 3 5.76 -27.56 -30.45
N ASP A 4 5.12 -28.55 -29.83
CA ASP A 4 3.70 -28.49 -29.48
C ASP A 4 3.51 -27.38 -28.45
N PHE A 5 3.10 -26.19 -28.92
CA PHE A 5 2.89 -25.03 -28.07
C PHE A 5 1.59 -25.20 -27.29
N TYR A 6 1.71 -25.33 -25.98
CA TYR A 6 0.62 -25.41 -25.02
C TYR A 6 0.72 -24.23 -24.06
N LEU A 7 -0.39 -23.52 -23.86
CA LEU A 7 -0.47 -22.41 -22.92
C LEU A 7 -1.68 -22.58 -22.03
N ARG A 8 -1.46 -22.52 -20.72
CA ARG A 8 -2.54 -22.36 -19.74
C ARG A 8 -2.27 -21.11 -18.92
N TYR A 9 -3.13 -20.13 -19.07
CA TYR A 9 -3.16 -18.96 -18.20
C TYR A 9 -4.26 -19.17 -17.16
N TYR A 10 -3.89 -19.01 -15.90
CA TYR A 10 -4.82 -19.13 -14.78
C TYR A 10 -4.58 -17.98 -13.82
N VAL A 11 -5.65 -17.26 -13.47
CA VAL A 11 -5.65 -16.30 -12.37
C VAL A 11 -6.85 -16.57 -11.49
N GLY A 12 -6.63 -16.77 -10.20
CA GLY A 12 -7.71 -17.08 -9.29
C GLY A 12 -7.30 -16.93 -7.84
N HIS A 13 -8.29 -16.79 -6.98
CA HIS A 13 -8.10 -16.71 -5.54
C HIS A 13 -9.26 -17.38 -4.80
N LYS A 14 -8.96 -17.94 -3.63
CA LYS A 14 -9.97 -18.43 -2.69
C LYS A 14 -10.22 -17.37 -1.63
N GLY A 15 -11.29 -16.61 -1.81
CA GLY A 15 -11.74 -15.58 -0.88
C GLY A 15 -12.84 -16.07 0.06
N LYS A 16 -13.42 -15.13 0.82
CA LYS A 16 -14.57 -15.37 1.70
C LYS A 16 -15.80 -15.90 0.96
N PHE A 17 -15.94 -15.59 -0.33
CA PHE A 17 -17.10 -15.92 -1.15
C PHE A 17 -16.88 -17.15 -2.03
N GLY A 18 -15.82 -17.92 -1.77
CA GLY A 18 -15.48 -19.14 -2.51
C GLY A 18 -14.29 -18.94 -3.43
N HIS A 19 -14.22 -19.77 -4.46
CA HIS A 19 -13.11 -19.80 -5.40
C HIS A 19 -13.47 -19.02 -6.67
N GLU A 20 -12.88 -17.84 -6.84
CA GLU A 20 -13.05 -17.02 -8.03
C GLU A 20 -11.83 -17.19 -8.94
N PHE A 21 -12.05 -17.41 -10.23
CA PHE A 21 -10.95 -17.57 -11.19
C PHE A 21 -11.35 -17.27 -12.63
N LEU A 22 -10.34 -16.98 -13.43
CA LEU A 22 -10.36 -16.82 -14.87
C LEU A 22 -9.25 -17.69 -15.46
N GLU A 23 -9.58 -18.49 -16.46
CA GLU A 23 -8.68 -19.44 -17.09
C GLU A 23 -8.83 -19.42 -18.61
N PHE A 24 -7.69 -19.44 -19.29
CA PHE A 24 -7.57 -19.70 -20.72
C PHE A 24 -6.63 -20.89 -20.95
N GLU A 25 -7.07 -21.89 -21.69
CA GLU A 25 -6.24 -23.02 -22.14
C GLU A 25 -6.17 -22.99 -23.68
N PHE A 26 -4.98 -22.85 -24.24
CA PHE A 26 -4.69 -22.96 -25.66
C PHE A 26 -3.92 -24.25 -25.92
N ARG A 27 -4.50 -25.11 -26.74
CA ARG A 27 -3.93 -26.41 -27.11
C ARG A 27 -3.17 -26.32 -28.44
N PRO A 28 -2.24 -27.25 -28.71
CA PRO A 28 -1.46 -27.26 -29.95
C PRO A 28 -2.30 -27.32 -31.24
N ASP A 29 -3.51 -27.88 -31.17
CA ASP A 29 -4.48 -27.96 -32.27
C ASP A 29 -5.26 -26.65 -32.51
N GLY A 30 -4.94 -25.58 -31.78
CA GLY A 30 -5.65 -24.29 -31.84
C GLY A 30 -6.95 -24.25 -31.04
N LYS A 31 -7.26 -25.29 -30.27
CA LYS A 31 -8.44 -25.28 -29.40
C LYS A 31 -8.20 -24.37 -28.19
N LEU A 32 -9.05 -23.34 -28.06
CA LEU A 32 -9.15 -22.45 -26.92
C LEU A 32 -10.27 -22.91 -25.99
N ARG A 33 -9.98 -23.03 -24.70
CA ARG A 33 -10.99 -23.12 -23.64
C ARG A 33 -10.92 -21.91 -22.73
N TYR A 34 -12.08 -21.36 -22.44
CA TYR A 34 -12.25 -20.26 -21.50
C TYR A 34 -13.13 -20.74 -20.35
N ALA A 35 -12.70 -20.43 -19.14
CA ALA A 35 -13.47 -20.63 -17.93
C ALA A 35 -13.41 -19.37 -17.06
N ASN A 36 -14.57 -18.88 -16.62
CA ASN A 36 -14.66 -17.77 -15.67
C ASN A 36 -15.67 -18.12 -14.59
N ASN A 37 -15.19 -18.14 -13.35
CA ASN A 37 -16.00 -18.28 -12.17
C ASN A 37 -15.85 -17.01 -11.32
N SER A 38 -16.76 -16.05 -11.48
CA SER A 38 -16.67 -14.76 -10.80
C SER A 38 -17.42 -14.71 -9.46
N ASN A 39 -18.29 -15.70 -9.18
CA ASN A 39 -19.25 -15.72 -8.06
C ASN A 39 -20.04 -14.39 -7.88
N TYR A 40 -20.09 -13.53 -8.90
CA TYR A 40 -20.72 -12.23 -8.79
C TYR A 40 -22.24 -12.38 -8.85
N LYS A 41 -22.96 -12.00 -7.79
CA LYS A 41 -24.44 -12.12 -7.70
C LYS A 41 -24.98 -13.54 -7.99
N ASN A 42 -24.30 -14.58 -7.53
CA ASN A 42 -24.67 -15.98 -7.77
C ASN A 42 -24.66 -16.39 -9.25
N ASP A 43 -23.77 -15.80 -10.05
CA ASP A 43 -23.63 -16.18 -11.46
C ASP A 43 -23.15 -17.63 -11.61
N VAL A 44 -23.52 -18.26 -12.72
CA VAL A 44 -23.10 -19.61 -13.06
C VAL A 44 -21.73 -19.55 -13.74
N MET A 45 -20.83 -20.47 -13.40
CA MET A 45 -19.51 -20.57 -14.04
C MET A 45 -19.65 -20.60 -15.57
N ILE A 46 -19.03 -19.62 -16.24
CA ILE A 46 -19.04 -19.51 -17.68
C ILE A 46 -17.94 -20.42 -18.24
N ARG A 47 -18.32 -21.29 -19.18
CA ARG A 47 -17.39 -22.13 -19.95
C ARG A 47 -17.63 -21.94 -21.43
N LYS A 48 -16.58 -21.70 -22.20
CA LYS A 48 -16.63 -21.56 -23.66
C LYS A 48 -15.48 -22.32 -24.29
N GLU A 49 -15.72 -22.89 -25.48
CA GLU A 49 -14.70 -23.48 -26.32
C GLU A 49 -14.78 -22.84 -27.71
N ALA A 50 -13.62 -22.61 -28.33
CA ALA A 50 -13.50 -22.12 -29.70
C ALA A 50 -12.20 -22.64 -30.33
N TYR A 51 -12.06 -22.51 -31.65
CA TYR A 51 -10.79 -22.68 -32.33
C TYR A 51 -10.24 -21.32 -32.72
N VAL A 52 -8.93 -21.13 -32.53
CA VAL A 52 -8.22 -19.92 -32.94
C VAL A 52 -7.31 -20.20 -34.12
N HIS A 53 -7.07 -19.18 -34.94
CA HIS A 53 -6.16 -19.29 -36.08
C HIS A 53 -4.71 -19.42 -35.62
N LYS A 54 -3.85 -20.02 -36.46
CA LYS A 54 -2.41 -20.16 -36.20
C LYS A 54 -1.73 -18.84 -35.84
N SER A 55 -2.13 -17.74 -36.48
CA SER A 55 -1.60 -16.39 -36.20
C SER A 55 -1.83 -15.95 -34.75
N VAL A 56 -2.93 -16.37 -34.12
CA VAL A 56 -3.19 -16.09 -32.70
C VAL A 56 -2.23 -16.90 -31.82
N MET A 57 -2.00 -18.17 -32.16
CA MET A 57 -1.07 -19.04 -31.43
C MET A 57 0.38 -18.52 -31.52
N GLU A 58 0.80 -18.06 -32.70
CA GLU A 58 2.11 -17.46 -32.93
C GLU A 58 2.30 -16.17 -32.14
N GLU A 59 1.27 -15.32 -32.07
CA GLU A 59 1.32 -14.08 -31.31
C GLU A 59 1.37 -14.31 -29.80
N LEU A 60 0.61 -15.27 -29.27
CA LEU A 60 0.69 -15.66 -27.86
C LEU A 60 2.09 -16.14 -27.49
N LYS A 61 2.70 -16.96 -28.37
CA LYS A 61 4.07 -17.42 -28.18
C LYS A 61 5.06 -16.25 -28.15
N ARG A 62 4.94 -15.32 -29.11
CA ARG A 62 5.77 -14.11 -29.18
C ARG A 62 5.67 -13.28 -27.90
N ILE A 63 4.45 -13.04 -27.39
CA ILE A 63 4.25 -12.27 -26.13
C ILE A 63 4.96 -12.92 -24.94
N ILE A 64 4.89 -14.26 -24.83
CA ILE A 64 5.54 -14.99 -23.73
C ILE A 64 7.06 -14.93 -23.85
N ASP A 65 7.59 -15.14 -25.05
CA ASP A 65 9.03 -15.11 -25.31
C ASP A 65 9.59 -13.69 -25.06
N ASP A 66 8.93 -12.65 -25.58
CA ASP A 66 9.35 -11.24 -25.46
C ASP A 66 9.26 -10.71 -24.02
N SER A 67 8.27 -11.17 -23.24
CA SER A 67 8.10 -10.75 -21.85
C SER A 67 9.07 -11.42 -20.88
N GLU A 68 9.72 -12.50 -21.30
CA GLU A 68 10.57 -13.35 -20.47
C GLU A 68 9.89 -13.86 -19.17
N ILE A 69 8.55 -13.84 -19.11
CA ILE A 69 7.78 -14.15 -17.88
C ILE A 69 8.07 -15.55 -17.31
N THR A 70 8.55 -16.47 -18.15
CA THR A 70 8.95 -17.83 -17.75
C THR A 70 10.24 -17.88 -16.95
N LYS A 71 11.00 -16.78 -16.88
CA LYS A 71 12.21 -16.63 -16.07
C LYS A 71 11.95 -16.04 -14.69
N GLU A 72 10.74 -15.54 -14.44
CA GLU A 72 10.35 -14.92 -13.17
C GLU A 72 9.95 -15.97 -12.13
N ASP A 73 10.19 -15.67 -10.85
CA ASP A 73 9.82 -16.50 -9.69
C ASP A 73 8.99 -15.68 -8.70
N ASP A 74 7.88 -16.27 -8.24
CA ASP A 74 6.96 -15.65 -7.28
C ASP A 74 7.25 -16.05 -5.82
N ALA A 75 8.33 -16.80 -5.55
CA ALA A 75 8.70 -17.26 -4.19
C ALA A 75 8.83 -16.14 -3.15
N LEU A 76 9.20 -14.92 -3.58
CA LEU A 76 9.33 -13.74 -2.71
C LEU A 76 8.10 -12.83 -2.72
N TRP A 77 7.02 -13.22 -3.39
CA TRP A 77 5.80 -12.43 -3.40
C TRP A 77 5.12 -12.49 -2.03
N PRO A 78 4.50 -11.38 -1.59
CA PRO A 78 3.73 -11.39 -0.36
C PRO A 78 2.62 -12.46 -0.42
N PRO A 79 2.36 -13.17 0.68
CA PRO A 79 1.27 -14.14 0.71
C PRO A 79 -0.06 -13.47 0.36
N PRO A 80 -0.91 -14.09 -0.48
CA PRO A 80 -2.18 -13.50 -0.88
C PRO A 80 -3.12 -13.40 0.33
N ASP A 81 -3.55 -12.17 0.67
CA ASP A 81 -4.56 -11.97 1.70
C ASP A 81 -5.96 -12.31 1.16
N ARG A 82 -6.70 -13.14 1.91
CA ARG A 82 -8.05 -13.62 1.56
C ARG A 82 -9.11 -12.52 1.53
N VAL A 83 -8.78 -11.32 2.04
CA VAL A 83 -9.70 -10.18 2.16
C VAL A 83 -9.29 -9.01 1.26
N GLY A 84 -8.13 -9.11 0.58
CA GLY A 84 -7.53 -8.00 -0.17
C GLY A 84 -7.14 -6.81 0.72
N ARG A 85 -6.91 -7.04 2.02
CA ARG A 85 -6.35 -6.10 2.98
C ARG A 85 -4.84 -6.26 2.99
N GLN A 86 -4.15 -5.13 2.95
CA GLN A 86 -2.71 -5.10 3.16
C GLN A 86 -2.41 -4.16 4.31
N LYS A 87 -1.47 -4.54 5.18
CA LYS A 87 -0.92 -3.62 6.17
C LYS A 87 0.36 -3.01 5.61
N ILE A 88 0.42 -1.69 5.58
CA ILE A 88 1.61 -0.95 5.16
C ILE A 88 2.09 -0.11 6.34
N GLY A 89 3.32 -0.36 6.78
CA GLY A 89 3.98 0.42 7.84
C GLY A 89 4.74 1.60 7.26
N LEU A 90 4.49 2.80 7.80
CA LEU A 90 5.33 3.98 7.55
C LEU A 90 6.46 4.00 8.57
N GLN A 91 7.68 3.86 8.06
CA GLN A 91 8.89 4.02 8.84
C GLN A 91 9.43 5.43 8.73
N PHE A 92 9.81 5.98 9.87
CA PHE A 92 10.41 7.30 10.05
C PHE A 92 11.87 7.13 10.47
N LYS A 93 12.73 8.03 9.99
CA LYS A 93 14.13 8.15 10.38
C LYS A 93 14.47 9.64 10.49
N ALA A 94 15.16 10.03 11.56
CA ALA A 94 15.72 11.37 11.71
C ALA A 94 16.97 11.34 12.60
N MET A 95 17.83 12.33 12.42
CA MET A 95 18.89 12.65 13.39
C MET A 95 18.27 13.51 14.49
N LEU A 96 18.44 13.10 15.75
CA LEU A 96 17.87 13.80 16.91
C LEU A 96 18.99 14.45 17.72
N GLU A 97 18.84 15.72 18.02
CA GLU A 97 19.73 16.49 18.90
C GLU A 97 18.94 16.87 20.16
N ASN A 98 19.36 16.33 21.32
CA ASN A 98 18.81 16.65 22.64
C ASN A 98 17.28 16.54 22.76
N ILE A 99 16.64 15.71 21.92
CA ILE A 99 15.20 15.55 21.86
C ILE A 99 14.81 14.07 21.79
N THR A 100 13.63 13.74 22.33
CA THR A 100 13.07 12.40 22.32
C THR A 100 11.55 12.44 22.17
N ASN A 101 10.92 11.26 22.09
CA ASN A 101 9.47 11.08 22.10
C ASN A 101 8.76 11.86 20.96
N VAL A 102 9.39 11.95 19.79
CA VAL A 102 8.84 12.58 18.59
C VAL A 102 7.64 11.78 18.12
N ARG A 103 6.47 12.42 18.06
CA ARG A 103 5.20 11.75 17.76
C ARG A 103 4.20 12.71 17.12
N PRO A 104 3.26 12.19 16.31
CA PRO A 104 2.08 12.96 15.96
C PRO A 104 1.28 13.30 17.23
N PHE A 105 0.77 14.54 17.31
CA PHE A 105 0.01 15.04 18.43
C PHE A 105 -1.44 15.31 18.01
N GLY A 106 -2.40 14.81 18.80
CA GLY A 106 -3.83 14.95 18.53
C GLY A 106 -4.39 13.92 17.54
N ASP A 107 -5.69 13.64 17.66
CA ASP A 107 -6.42 12.77 16.72
C ASP A 107 -6.70 13.49 15.37
N ASP A 108 -6.52 14.81 15.32
CA ASP A 108 -6.63 15.65 14.13
C ASP A 108 -5.34 15.75 13.31
N PHE A 109 -4.27 15.07 13.73
CA PHE A 109 -3.02 14.99 12.99
C PHE A 109 -3.24 14.53 11.54
N ARG A 110 -2.65 15.28 10.60
CA ARG A 110 -2.84 15.07 9.16
C ARG A 110 -1.69 14.25 8.57
N TRP A 111 -1.97 13.01 8.20
CA TRP A 111 -1.05 12.17 7.45
C TRP A 111 -1.12 12.51 5.96
N PHE A 112 -0.27 13.42 5.47
CA PHE A 112 -0.20 13.76 4.05
C PHE A 112 0.52 12.69 3.25
N LEU A 113 -0.21 12.02 2.36
CA LEU A 113 0.22 10.86 1.59
C LEU A 113 -0.01 11.08 0.09
N LYS A 114 0.88 10.49 -0.71
CA LYS A 114 0.58 10.11 -2.10
C LYS A 114 0.07 8.69 -2.11
N LEU A 115 -1.03 8.47 -2.82
CA LEU A 115 -1.73 7.19 -2.81
C LEU A 115 -1.75 6.59 -4.21
N LYS A 116 -1.43 5.31 -4.30
CA LYS A 116 -1.42 4.50 -5.53
C LYS A 116 -2.58 3.53 -5.55
N CYS A 117 -3.30 3.48 -6.66
CA CYS A 117 -4.33 2.47 -6.88
C CYS A 117 -3.67 1.11 -7.15
N GLY A 118 -3.94 0.12 -6.30
CA GLY A 118 -3.42 -1.24 -6.45
C GLY A 118 -3.97 -1.99 -7.68
N ASN A 119 -4.97 -1.43 -8.37
CA ASN A 119 -5.56 -2.06 -9.55
C ASN A 119 -4.97 -1.58 -10.88
N CYS A 120 -4.82 -0.27 -11.07
CA CYS A 120 -4.37 0.31 -12.34
C CYS A 120 -3.04 1.06 -12.24
N GLY A 121 -2.48 1.15 -11.03
CA GLY A 121 -1.21 1.83 -10.79
C GLY A 121 -1.29 3.36 -10.70
N GLU A 122 -2.46 3.97 -10.94
CA GLU A 122 -2.65 5.43 -10.86
C GLU A 122 -2.21 5.99 -9.51
N VAL A 123 -1.35 7.02 -9.52
CA VAL A 123 -0.86 7.71 -8.34
C VAL A 123 -1.48 9.11 -8.27
N SER A 124 -1.87 9.55 -7.07
CA SER A 124 -2.49 10.85 -6.89
C SER A 124 -1.57 12.03 -7.24
N ASP A 125 -2.03 12.92 -8.13
CA ASP A 125 -1.30 14.15 -8.51
C ASP A 125 -1.06 15.11 -7.34
N LYS A 126 -1.98 15.15 -6.37
CA LYS A 126 -1.93 16.04 -5.20
C LYS A 126 -1.70 15.23 -3.93
N TRP A 127 -1.12 15.88 -2.93
CA TRP A 127 -1.11 15.37 -1.56
C TRP A 127 -2.53 15.25 -1.05
N GLN A 128 -2.82 14.13 -0.39
CA GLN A 128 -4.08 13.87 0.28
C GLN A 128 -3.77 13.62 1.74
N TYR A 129 -4.59 14.11 2.67
CA TYR A 129 -4.41 13.78 4.08
C TYR A 129 -5.53 12.90 4.58
N ILE A 130 -5.21 12.10 5.60
CA ILE A 130 -6.15 11.34 6.42
C ILE A 130 -5.88 11.66 7.89
N THR A 131 -6.92 11.67 8.71
CA THR A 131 -6.84 11.88 10.17
C THR A 131 -7.52 10.76 10.92
N LEU A 132 -7.24 10.61 12.22
CA LEU A 132 -7.95 9.64 13.06
C LEU A 132 -9.41 10.04 13.33
N MET A 133 -9.74 11.32 13.14
CA MET A 133 -11.12 11.81 13.25
C MET A 133 -12.00 11.41 12.06
N ASP A 134 -11.38 11.13 10.91
CA ASP A 134 -12.13 10.73 9.71
C ASP A 134 -12.63 9.29 9.85
N SER A 135 -13.91 9.07 9.58
CA SER A 135 -14.52 7.74 9.61
C SER A 135 -15.61 7.65 8.54
N VAL A 136 -15.24 7.06 7.41
CA VAL A 136 -16.11 6.90 6.24
C VAL A 136 -16.61 5.46 6.17
N PRO A 137 -17.94 5.21 6.10
CA PRO A 137 -18.48 3.86 6.11
C PRO A 137 -18.11 3.07 4.85
N LEU A 138 -17.70 1.82 5.03
CA LEU A 138 -17.41 0.89 3.94
C LEU A 138 -18.69 0.18 3.48
N LYS A 139 -18.82 -0.01 2.16
CA LYS A 139 -19.94 -0.79 1.59
C LYS A 139 -20.00 -2.21 2.15
N GLY A 140 -21.22 -2.70 2.40
CA GLY A 140 -21.46 -4.08 2.83
C GLY A 140 -21.18 -4.35 4.31
N GLY A 141 -21.28 -3.33 5.17
CA GLY A 141 -21.12 -3.49 6.63
C GLY A 141 -19.71 -3.89 7.06
N ARG A 142 -18.69 -3.52 6.27
CA ARG A 142 -17.29 -3.93 6.50
C ARG A 142 -16.53 -3.04 7.50
N GLY A 143 -17.25 -2.22 8.27
CA GLY A 143 -16.70 -1.20 9.17
C GLY A 143 -16.63 0.17 8.50
N SER A 144 -15.74 1.02 8.99
CA SER A 144 -15.37 2.31 8.41
C SER A 144 -13.88 2.34 8.07
N ALA A 145 -13.44 3.39 7.40
CA ALA A 145 -12.03 3.68 7.13
C ALA A 145 -11.80 5.19 7.20
N SER A 146 -10.57 5.64 7.50
CA SER A 146 -10.19 7.05 7.46
C SER A 146 -10.47 7.71 6.10
N MET A 147 -10.34 6.97 4.99
CA MET A 147 -10.70 7.48 3.67
C MET A 147 -11.23 6.39 2.74
N VAL A 148 -12.26 6.73 1.97
CA VAL A 148 -12.80 5.92 0.86
C VAL A 148 -12.85 6.80 -0.38
N GLN A 149 -12.26 6.36 -1.49
CA GLN A 149 -12.31 7.09 -2.75
C GLN A 149 -12.35 6.18 -3.97
N LYS A 150 -12.91 6.70 -5.07
CA LYS A 150 -12.85 6.04 -6.38
C LYS A 150 -11.58 6.48 -7.11
N CYS A 151 -10.86 5.52 -7.67
CA CYS A 151 -9.75 5.81 -8.57
C CYS A 151 -10.25 6.61 -9.77
N LYS A 152 -9.59 7.72 -10.09
CA LYS A 152 -9.96 8.60 -11.21
C LYS A 152 -9.78 7.93 -12.57
N LEU A 153 -8.90 6.92 -12.67
CA LEU A 153 -8.61 6.19 -13.90
C LEU A 153 -9.55 4.98 -14.08
N CYS A 154 -9.49 3.98 -13.18
CA CYS A 154 -10.25 2.73 -13.35
C CYS A 154 -11.61 2.69 -12.63
N SER A 155 -12.00 3.77 -11.95
CA SER A 155 -13.25 3.88 -11.16
C SER A 155 -13.41 2.89 -10.00
N ARG A 156 -12.40 2.04 -9.72
CA ARG A 156 -12.42 1.13 -8.57
C ARG A 156 -12.47 1.91 -7.27
N GLU A 157 -13.39 1.53 -6.39
CA GLU A 157 -13.50 2.07 -5.03
C GLU A 157 -12.44 1.42 -4.14
N ASN A 158 -11.63 2.26 -3.50
CA ASN A 158 -10.54 1.85 -2.63
C ASN A 158 -10.64 2.58 -1.29
N SER A 159 -9.99 2.04 -0.26
CA SER A 159 -9.97 2.66 1.06
C SER A 159 -8.62 2.49 1.75
N ILE A 160 -8.35 3.40 2.69
CA ILE A 160 -7.19 3.36 3.58
C ILE A 160 -7.64 3.77 4.98
N ASP A 161 -7.16 3.05 6.00
CA ASP A 161 -7.51 3.27 7.40
C ASP A 161 -6.26 3.35 8.27
N ILE A 162 -6.23 4.29 9.22
CA ILE A 162 -5.11 4.46 10.16
C ILE A 162 -5.30 3.49 11.33
N LEU A 163 -4.29 2.65 11.61
CA LEU A 163 -4.33 1.73 12.74
C LEU A 163 -3.79 2.43 14.00
N LYS A 164 -4.67 3.08 14.77
CA LYS A 164 -4.31 3.87 15.97
C LYS A 164 -3.46 3.11 16.99
N ASP A 165 -3.73 1.81 17.17
CA ASP A 165 -3.01 0.92 18.09
C ASP A 165 -1.56 0.65 17.67
N THR A 166 -1.19 0.95 16.43
CA THR A 166 0.16 0.76 15.90
C THR A 166 1.03 2.01 16.00
N MET A 167 0.46 3.14 16.41
CA MET A 167 1.17 4.41 16.51
C MET A 167 2.21 4.35 17.62
N LYS A 168 3.47 4.65 17.27
CA LYS A 168 4.60 4.60 18.21
C LYS A 168 5.45 5.85 18.09
N PRO A 169 5.88 6.43 19.23
CA PRO A 169 6.85 7.54 19.22
C PRO A 169 8.22 7.08 18.70
N TYR A 170 8.97 8.04 18.17
CA TYR A 170 10.37 7.92 17.79
C TYR A 170 11.24 8.54 18.89
N HIS A 171 12.09 7.73 19.52
CA HIS A 171 12.89 8.13 20.68
C HIS A 171 14.35 8.40 20.31
N ALA A 172 15.09 9.02 21.23
CA ALA A 172 16.52 9.29 21.09
C ALA A 172 17.32 8.04 20.70
N GLU A 173 17.01 6.88 21.29
CA GLU A 173 17.68 5.62 20.96
C GLU A 173 17.40 5.15 19.53
N ASP A 174 16.32 5.61 18.88
CA ASP A 174 15.97 5.24 17.51
C ASP A 174 16.69 6.07 16.46
N SER A 175 17.34 7.17 16.86
CA SER A 175 17.95 8.15 15.97
C SER A 175 18.80 7.48 14.88
N GLU A 176 18.71 8.04 13.67
CA GLU A 176 19.38 7.56 12.45
C GLU A 176 18.97 6.16 11.98
N ARG A 177 17.98 5.51 12.62
CA ARG A 177 17.43 4.22 12.20
C ARG A 177 15.97 4.35 11.78
N PHE A 178 15.58 3.57 10.77
CA PHE A 178 14.19 3.47 10.37
C PHE A 178 13.38 2.71 11.42
N LYS A 179 12.31 3.33 11.92
CA LYS A 179 11.36 2.73 12.85
C LYS A 179 9.93 2.98 12.38
N THR A 180 9.10 1.95 12.43
CA THR A 180 7.66 2.06 12.12
C THR A 180 6.96 2.92 13.17
N ILE A 181 6.39 4.05 12.74
CA ILE A 181 5.66 4.99 13.60
C ILE A 181 4.14 4.88 13.47
N VAL A 182 3.63 4.30 12.38
CA VAL A 182 2.21 4.00 12.16
C VAL A 182 2.05 2.92 11.08
N GLN A 183 0.95 2.18 11.13
CA GLN A 183 0.51 1.27 10.06
C GLN A 183 -0.84 1.69 9.49
N PHE A 184 -1.04 1.41 8.22
CA PHE A 184 -2.29 1.64 7.50
C PHE A 184 -2.90 0.31 7.04
N GLU A 185 -4.20 0.11 7.26
CA GLU A 185 -4.95 -0.95 6.57
C GLU A 185 -5.38 -0.43 5.19
N CYS A 186 -4.80 -1.01 4.15
CA CYS A 186 -4.97 -0.61 2.76
C CYS A 186 -5.88 -1.61 2.03
N ARG A 187 -6.85 -1.09 1.26
CA ARG A 187 -7.75 -1.89 0.41
C ARG A 187 -7.78 -1.30 -1.00
N GLY A 188 -6.84 -1.73 -1.83
CA GLY A 188 -6.67 -1.25 -3.20
C GLY A 188 -6.09 0.17 -3.31
N LEU A 189 -5.70 0.77 -2.19
CA LEU A 189 -5.08 2.10 -2.13
C LEU A 189 -3.87 2.05 -1.19
N GLU A 190 -2.68 2.19 -1.75
CA GLU A 190 -1.42 2.04 -1.02
C GLU A 190 -0.70 3.39 -0.92
N PRO A 191 -0.18 3.79 0.24
CA PRO A 191 0.66 4.97 0.34
C PRO A 191 2.03 4.71 -0.29
N VAL A 192 2.50 5.66 -1.09
CA VAL A 192 3.77 5.58 -1.83
C VAL A 192 4.71 6.74 -1.57
N ASP A 193 4.23 7.81 -0.93
CA ASP A 193 5.04 8.94 -0.50
C ASP A 193 4.39 9.58 0.75
N PHE A 194 5.20 10.21 1.59
CA PHE A 194 4.79 10.86 2.82
C PHE A 194 5.46 12.23 2.98
N GLN A 195 4.63 13.24 3.24
CA GLN A 195 5.07 14.58 3.60
C GLN A 195 4.71 14.86 5.07
N PRO A 196 5.66 14.73 6.01
CA PRO A 196 5.43 15.23 7.35
C PRO A 196 5.25 16.75 7.29
N GLN A 197 4.34 17.29 8.09
CA GLN A 197 4.09 18.74 8.19
C GLN A 197 4.01 19.12 9.68
N ALA A 198 3.20 20.13 10.02
CA ALA A 198 2.89 20.52 11.40
C ALA A 198 2.06 19.44 12.14
N GLY A 199 2.08 19.52 13.47
CA GLY A 199 1.32 18.65 14.36
C GLY A 199 2.16 17.56 15.03
N PHE A 200 3.48 17.61 14.91
CA PHE A 200 4.36 16.79 15.72
C PHE A 200 4.58 17.43 17.09
N ALA A 201 4.81 16.58 18.09
CA ALA A 201 5.28 16.98 19.40
C ALA A 201 6.49 16.12 19.81
N ALA A 202 7.32 16.66 20.69
CA ALA A 202 8.48 15.99 21.25
C ALA A 202 8.81 16.56 22.64
N GLU A 203 9.81 15.99 23.29
CA GLU A 203 10.27 16.38 24.62
C GLU A 203 11.80 16.55 24.63
N GLY A 204 12.31 17.57 25.33
CA GLY A 204 13.74 17.71 25.62
C GLY A 204 14.25 16.45 26.33
N ALA A 205 15.36 15.88 25.85
CA ALA A 205 15.81 14.54 26.22
C ALA A 205 16.10 14.39 27.73
N GLU A 206 16.66 15.43 28.35
CA GLU A 206 17.01 15.41 29.79
C GLU A 206 15.94 16.06 30.68
N THR A 207 15.23 17.06 30.16
CA THR A 207 14.38 17.97 30.96
C THR A 207 12.89 17.62 30.89
N GLY A 208 12.48 16.85 29.88
CA GLY A 208 11.08 16.66 29.52
C GLY A 208 10.36 17.95 29.10
N THR A 209 11.09 19.00 28.70
CA THR A 209 10.49 20.25 28.18
C THR A 209 9.63 19.92 26.95
N PRO A 210 8.32 20.22 26.95
CA PRO A 210 7.44 19.86 25.85
C PRO A 210 7.58 20.84 24.68
N PHE A 211 7.70 20.29 23.47
CA PHE A 211 7.65 21.01 22.20
C PHE A 211 6.42 20.52 21.43
N THR A 212 5.37 21.32 21.31
CA THR A 212 4.04 20.86 20.82
C THR A 212 3.66 21.33 19.42
N GLU A 213 4.45 22.21 18.81
CA GLU A 213 4.15 22.82 17.51
C GLU A 213 5.26 22.55 16.48
N ILE A 214 5.75 21.31 16.43
CA ILE A 214 6.83 20.92 15.52
C ILE A 214 6.27 20.77 14.10
N ASN A 215 6.91 21.45 13.15
CA ASN A 215 6.64 21.34 11.72
C ASN A 215 7.85 20.76 10.99
N LEU A 216 7.69 19.58 10.41
CA LEU A 216 8.74 18.84 9.71
C LEU A 216 8.64 18.91 8.17
N GLN A 217 7.90 19.90 7.64
CA GLN A 217 7.74 20.08 6.19
C GLN A 217 9.08 20.25 5.46
N GLU A 218 9.99 21.02 6.05
CA GLU A 218 11.33 21.29 5.50
C GLU A 218 12.35 20.18 5.82
N ARG A 219 11.90 19.07 6.44
CA ARG A 219 12.71 17.93 6.87
C ARG A 219 13.72 18.21 8.00
N ASP A 220 13.84 19.46 8.41
CA ASP A 220 14.64 19.91 9.54
C ASP A 220 13.81 20.82 10.45
N TRP A 221 14.04 20.73 11.76
CA TRP A 221 13.46 21.59 12.78
C TRP A 221 14.47 21.77 13.92
N ASN A 222 14.56 22.98 14.46
CA ASN A 222 15.36 23.28 15.64
C ASN A 222 14.65 24.28 16.56
N ASP A 223 15.03 24.25 17.83
CA ASP A 223 14.59 25.17 18.87
C ASP A 223 15.62 25.15 20.01
N TYR A 224 15.28 25.73 21.16
CA TYR A 224 16.16 25.82 22.31
C TYR A 224 15.45 25.38 23.60
N ASP A 225 16.07 24.47 24.35
CA ASP A 225 15.57 24.06 25.66
C ASP A 225 16.15 24.98 26.75
N GLU A 226 15.34 25.94 27.20
CA GLU A 226 15.72 26.91 28.24
C GLU A 226 16.12 26.26 29.58
N LYS A 227 15.62 25.06 29.89
CA LYS A 227 15.96 24.37 31.14
C LYS A 227 17.34 23.71 31.06
N ALA A 228 17.66 23.09 29.93
CA ALA A 228 18.96 22.45 29.70
C ALA A 228 20.04 23.45 29.23
N LYS A 229 19.63 24.61 28.70
CA LYS A 229 20.51 25.60 28.07
C LYS A 229 21.28 25.03 26.88
N GLU A 230 20.57 24.29 26.04
CA GLU A 230 21.12 23.68 24.84
C GLU A 230 20.13 23.73 23.67
N SER A 231 20.65 23.62 22.46
CA SER A 231 19.84 23.47 21.25
C SER A 231 19.19 22.10 21.20
N VAL A 232 17.98 22.06 20.65
CA VAL A 232 17.27 20.81 20.32
C VAL A 232 16.96 20.79 18.84
N GLY A 233 16.91 19.60 18.24
CA GLY A 233 16.68 19.49 16.81
C GLY A 233 16.26 18.12 16.30
N ILE A 234 15.57 18.14 15.17
CA ILE A 234 15.16 16.98 14.39
C ILE A 234 15.60 17.26 12.95
N TYR A 235 16.53 16.47 12.43
CA TYR A 235 17.16 16.73 11.14
C TYR A 235 17.07 15.53 10.20
N GLU A 236 17.26 15.81 8.91
CA GLU A 236 17.35 14.81 7.84
C GLU A 236 16.17 13.82 7.83
N VAL A 237 14.96 14.34 8.06
CA VAL A 237 13.75 13.50 8.16
C VAL A 237 13.55 12.71 6.86
N ALA A 238 13.66 11.40 6.97
CA ALA A 238 13.44 10.45 5.90
C ALA A 238 12.32 9.47 6.25
N HIS A 239 11.77 8.84 5.21
CA HIS A 239 10.72 7.85 5.39
C HIS A 239 10.85 6.70 4.38
N GLN A 240 10.26 5.56 4.72
CA GLN A 240 10.04 4.47 3.79
C GLN A 240 8.77 3.69 4.16
N PHE A 241 8.21 2.97 3.20
CA PHE A 241 7.06 2.09 3.41
C PHE A 241 7.48 0.63 3.38
N ILE A 242 6.96 -0.16 4.31
CA ILE A 242 7.15 -1.61 4.35
C ILE A 242 5.80 -2.31 4.29
N LYS A 243 5.74 -3.44 3.60
CA LYS A 243 4.58 -4.35 3.68
C LYS A 243 4.73 -5.19 4.96
N CYS A 244 3.68 -5.23 5.78
CA CYS A 244 3.64 -5.93 7.06
C CYS A 244 2.86 -7.24 6.98
#